data_AF-A0A3D2CK74-F1
#
_entry.id   AF-A0A3D2CK74-F1
#
_cell.length_a   1.000
_cell.length_b   1.000
_cell.length_c   1.000
_cell.angle_alpha   90.00
_cell.angle_beta   90.00
_cell.angle_gamma   90.00
#
_symmetry.space_group_name_H-M   'P 1'
#
loop_
_entity.id
_entity.type
_entity.pdbx_description
1 polymer ?
#
loop_
_entity_poly.entity_id
_entity_poly.type
_entity_poly.pdbx_seq_one_letter_code
_entity_poly.pdbx_strand_id
1 'polypeptide(L)'
;MHLLRSRRNDIAKAMHIAPENLRWYAAYHNKETNPHAHMMVWSKNPREPYLSQTGLHDIKKVMASDIFRQELLSVYRGQKQARDDLKETFRAKMRELTAQIRAGGNEISPELYQKFALLCGKISSHKGKKVYGYLGKSAKQLTNEIVKLLSADNKIADLYDLWYRCQCEVYRTYTDVMPEKIPLEENKEFKSVRNEVVRAAAEILSLPRQPLREMPEEQLPEEDLKFLEIRADFGDVDALIALGRHYYEKEDDADEAEYLWKIAADKGSAAAMYLIYKGYRDGKFTDKPSDKMKYLRMAADKNHAYAEYELAMQTDKRMPNVKLSYLMRAAEHGCTAAEYEIGKLYYENGQTEQGLAHLEKAAGLDLWARTQVGLFYCYTCDDWEHGMELLTSAAEENYTPAQEAIRNMQSGLNAQIFAGLCDLFYYAANVIDERAEDIQAQSGEPVISRRQRREEQAKRDGVVMQM
;
A
#
# COMPACT_ATOMS: atom_id res chain seq x y z
N MET A 1 -11.11 -42.69 33.53
CA MET A 1 -9.90 -43.40 33.06
C MET A 1 -9.49 -43.09 31.62
N HIS A 2 -10.38 -42.65 30.73
CA HIS A 2 -10.04 -42.39 29.31
C HIS A 2 -8.98 -41.29 29.13
N LEU A 3 -9.09 -40.19 29.89
CA LEU A 3 -8.17 -39.04 29.85
C LEU A 3 -6.68 -39.42 30.01
N LEU A 4 -6.33 -40.10 31.11
CA LEU A 4 -4.93 -40.49 31.38
C LEU A 4 -4.41 -41.49 30.35
N ARG A 5 -5.27 -42.38 29.86
CA ARG A 5 -4.91 -43.36 28.81
C ARG A 5 -4.65 -42.67 27.48
N SER A 6 -5.49 -41.71 27.06
CA SER A 6 -5.32 -41.00 25.79
C SER A 6 -4.08 -40.09 25.77
N ARG A 7 -3.63 -39.62 26.94
CA ARG A 7 -2.46 -38.75 27.09
C ARG A 7 -1.16 -39.46 27.48
N ARG A 8 -1.13 -40.79 27.45
CA ARG A 8 0.06 -41.60 27.77
C ARG A 8 1.32 -41.14 27.01
N ASN A 9 1.21 -40.91 25.71
CA ASN A 9 2.36 -40.56 24.88
C ASN A 9 2.85 -39.12 25.16
N ASP A 10 1.93 -38.21 25.49
CA ASP A 10 2.28 -36.85 25.90
C ASP A 10 3.05 -36.86 27.23
N ILE A 11 2.60 -37.68 28.20
CA ILE A 11 3.33 -37.91 29.47
C ILE A 11 4.71 -38.51 29.21
N ALA A 12 4.80 -39.54 28.36
CA ALA A 12 6.08 -40.19 28.03
C ALA A 12 7.07 -39.19 27.42
N LYS A 13 6.60 -38.38 26.46
CA LYS A 13 7.39 -37.34 25.81
C LYS A 13 7.89 -36.29 26.81
N ALA A 14 7.01 -35.79 27.66
CA ALA A 14 7.34 -34.77 28.67
C ALA A 14 8.33 -35.28 29.74
N MET A 15 8.33 -36.60 30.01
CA MET A 15 9.28 -37.24 30.90
C MET A 15 10.54 -37.76 30.18
N HIS A 16 10.64 -37.61 28.85
CA HIS A 16 11.71 -38.18 28.03
C HIS A 16 11.88 -39.71 28.20
N ILE A 17 10.75 -40.42 28.35
CA ILE A 17 10.67 -41.87 28.45
C ILE A 17 10.20 -42.42 27.11
N ALA A 18 10.86 -43.45 26.57
CA ALA A 18 10.38 -44.11 25.37
C ALA A 18 8.98 -44.72 25.64
N PRO A 19 7.98 -44.55 24.76
CA PRO A 19 6.61 -45.00 25.02
C PRO A 19 6.51 -46.45 25.51
N GLU A 20 7.28 -47.37 24.92
CA GLU A 20 7.38 -48.80 25.27
C GLU A 20 7.93 -49.08 26.68
N ASN A 21 8.69 -48.13 27.22
CA ASN A 21 9.31 -48.20 28.54
C ASN A 21 8.45 -47.57 29.64
N LEU A 22 7.49 -46.69 29.28
CA LEU A 22 6.59 -46.06 30.22
C LEU A 22 5.72 -47.09 30.95
N ARG A 23 5.68 -46.97 32.28
CA ARG A 23 4.76 -47.64 33.18
C ARG A 23 4.05 -46.58 34.02
N TRP A 24 2.76 -46.78 34.26
CA TRP A 24 2.00 -45.88 35.10
C TRP A 24 0.88 -46.62 35.82
N TYR A 25 0.55 -46.12 37.00
CA TYR A 25 -0.59 -46.56 37.80
C TYR A 25 -1.29 -45.33 38.37
N ALA A 26 -2.62 -45.34 38.43
CA ALA A 26 -3.37 -44.21 38.96
C ALA A 26 -4.58 -44.66 39.77
N ALA A 27 -4.91 -43.89 40.80
CA ALA A 27 -6.13 -44.01 41.59
C ALA A 27 -6.90 -42.67 41.54
N TYR A 28 -8.22 -42.73 41.36
CA TYR A 28 -9.07 -41.55 41.28
C TYR A 28 -9.97 -41.45 42.51
N HIS A 29 -10.02 -40.26 43.11
CA HIS A 29 -10.88 -39.92 44.24
C HIS A 29 -11.94 -38.94 43.77
N ASN A 30 -13.20 -39.39 43.75
CA ASN A 30 -14.35 -38.57 43.37
C ASN A 30 -14.94 -37.83 44.58
N LYS A 31 -14.22 -36.84 45.11
CA LYS A 31 -14.75 -35.98 46.19
C LYS A 31 -15.66 -34.91 45.59
N GLU A 32 -16.73 -34.55 46.29
CA GLU A 32 -17.72 -33.56 45.82
C GLU A 32 -17.11 -32.19 45.48
N THR A 33 -16.08 -31.76 46.21
CA THR A 33 -15.48 -30.42 46.05
C THR A 33 -14.12 -30.41 45.34
N ASN A 34 -13.42 -31.54 45.29
CA ASN A 34 -12.10 -31.64 44.69
C ASN A 34 -11.83 -33.06 44.16
N PRO A 35 -12.43 -33.43 43.02
CA PRO A 35 -12.11 -34.66 42.35
C PRO A 35 -10.64 -34.64 41.88
N HIS A 36 -9.84 -35.63 42.28
CA HIS A 36 -8.42 -35.69 41.94
C HIS A 36 -7.96 -37.12 41.67
N ALA A 37 -6.85 -37.26 40.95
CA ALA A 37 -6.19 -38.54 40.75
C ALA A 37 -4.76 -38.50 41.31
N HIS A 38 -4.38 -39.55 42.03
CA HIS A 38 -3.00 -39.84 42.35
C HIS A 38 -2.42 -40.70 41.24
N MET A 39 -1.24 -40.35 40.73
CA MET A 39 -0.60 -41.06 39.63
C MET A 39 0.87 -41.31 39.94
N MET A 40 1.30 -42.55 39.72
CA MET A 40 2.70 -42.95 39.69
C MET A 40 3.09 -43.22 38.24
N VAL A 41 4.19 -42.64 37.78
CA VAL A 41 4.72 -42.83 36.43
C VAL A 41 6.21 -43.09 36.52
N TRP A 42 6.70 -44.13 35.86
CA TRP A 42 8.11 -44.53 35.87
C TRP A 42 8.52 -45.20 34.56
N SER A 43 9.83 -45.29 34.32
CA SER A 43 10.37 -46.11 33.24
C SER A 43 10.75 -47.50 33.75
N LYS A 44 10.52 -48.53 32.94
CA LYS A 44 11.12 -49.86 33.16
C LYS A 44 12.64 -49.86 32.90
N ASN A 45 13.16 -48.87 32.17
CA ASN A 45 14.58 -48.69 31.89
C ASN A 45 15.17 -47.67 32.88
N PRO A 46 16.04 -48.09 33.81
CA PRO A 46 16.58 -47.20 34.84
C PRO A 46 17.55 -46.13 34.30
N ARG A 47 17.97 -46.21 33.03
CA ARG A 47 18.83 -45.20 32.39
C ARG A 47 18.06 -44.04 31.79
N GLU A 48 16.74 -44.15 31.66
CA GLU A 48 15.94 -43.05 31.15
C GLU A 48 15.75 -41.96 32.23
N PRO A 49 15.72 -40.69 31.81
CA PRO A 49 15.60 -39.56 32.73
C PRO A 49 14.24 -39.56 33.46
N TYR A 50 14.19 -38.78 34.54
CA TYR A 50 13.00 -38.58 35.36
C TYR A 50 12.33 -37.23 35.07
N LEU A 51 11.18 -37.00 35.71
CA LEU A 51 10.36 -35.80 35.56
C LEU A 51 11.13 -34.51 35.88
N SER A 52 11.23 -33.60 34.89
CA SER A 52 11.74 -32.24 35.06
C SER A 52 10.62 -31.26 35.40
N GLN A 53 10.97 -30.05 35.88
CA GLN A 53 9.98 -28.99 36.10
C GLN A 53 9.26 -28.58 34.81
N THR A 54 10.00 -28.53 33.69
CA THR A 54 9.43 -28.28 32.35
C THR A 54 8.49 -29.40 31.93
N GLY A 55 8.90 -30.66 32.14
CA GLY A 55 8.05 -31.82 31.84
C GLY A 55 6.77 -31.84 32.67
N LEU A 56 6.85 -31.48 33.96
CA LEU A 56 5.66 -31.35 34.82
C LEU A 56 4.72 -30.26 34.32
N HIS A 57 5.27 -29.11 33.91
CA HIS A 57 4.50 -28.01 33.33
C HIS A 57 3.77 -28.45 32.04
N ASP A 58 4.48 -29.13 31.13
CA ASP A 58 3.91 -29.63 29.88
C ASP A 58 2.79 -30.66 30.11
N ILE A 59 2.97 -31.58 31.06
CA ILE A 59 1.93 -32.53 31.46
C ILE A 59 0.71 -31.79 31.98
N LYS A 60 0.87 -30.84 32.91
CA LYS A 60 -0.24 -30.05 33.45
C LYS A 60 -0.99 -29.30 32.34
N LYS A 61 -0.26 -28.66 31.42
CA LYS A 61 -0.82 -27.94 30.27
C LYS A 61 -1.67 -28.85 29.37
N VAL A 62 -1.15 -30.02 29.00
CA VAL A 62 -1.89 -30.96 28.14
C VAL A 62 -3.13 -31.48 28.87
N MET A 63 -3.02 -31.85 30.14
CA MET A 63 -4.15 -32.32 30.94
C MET A 63 -5.24 -31.24 31.11
N ALA A 64 -4.84 -30.01 31.42
CA ALA A 64 -5.76 -28.89 31.57
C ALA A 64 -6.51 -28.58 30.28
N SER A 65 -5.86 -28.70 29.11
CA SER A 65 -6.52 -28.45 27.82
C SER A 65 -7.64 -29.45 27.49
N ASP A 66 -7.56 -30.67 28.03
CA ASP A 66 -8.64 -31.66 27.93
C ASP A 66 -9.70 -31.49 29.01
N ILE A 67 -9.28 -31.25 30.27
CA ILE A 67 -10.19 -31.10 31.42
C ILE A 67 -11.09 -29.88 31.23
N PHE A 68 -10.49 -28.75 30.88
CA PHE A 68 -11.19 -27.47 30.71
C PHE A 68 -11.50 -27.18 29.24
N ARG A 69 -11.67 -28.23 28.43
CA ARG A 69 -11.82 -28.07 26.98
C ARG A 69 -13.00 -27.17 26.63
N GLN A 70 -14.13 -27.31 27.32
CA GLN A 70 -15.35 -26.54 27.02
C GLN A 70 -15.18 -25.06 27.37
N GLU A 71 -14.56 -24.78 28.51
CA GLU A 71 -14.24 -23.44 29.00
C GLU A 71 -13.21 -22.77 28.09
N LEU A 72 -12.15 -23.49 27.70
CA LEU A 72 -11.10 -22.98 26.84
C LEU A 72 -11.58 -22.69 25.40
N LEU A 73 -12.64 -23.35 24.92
CA LEU A 73 -13.18 -23.07 23.59
C LEU A 73 -13.65 -21.61 23.46
N SER A 74 -14.27 -21.04 24.50
CA SER A 74 -14.69 -19.63 24.47
C SER A 74 -13.49 -18.68 24.54
N VAL A 75 -12.49 -19.02 25.37
CA VAL A 75 -11.24 -18.25 25.52
C VAL A 75 -10.45 -18.22 24.21
N TYR A 76 -10.29 -19.37 23.53
CA TYR A 76 -9.60 -19.44 22.24
C TYR A 76 -10.33 -18.67 21.14
N ARG A 77 -11.68 -18.70 21.14
CA ARG A 77 -12.47 -17.88 20.21
C ARG A 77 -12.25 -16.39 20.47
N GLY A 78 -12.34 -15.94 21.72
CA GLY A 78 -12.10 -14.55 22.10
C GLY A 78 -10.69 -14.09 21.74
N GLN A 79 -9.69 -14.92 22.01
CA GLN A 79 -8.30 -14.65 21.63
C GLN A 79 -8.11 -14.53 20.12
N LYS A 80 -8.72 -15.42 19.34
CA LYS A 80 -8.66 -15.36 17.87
C LYS A 80 -9.34 -14.10 17.36
N GLN A 81 -10.51 -13.77 17.88
CA GLN A 81 -11.29 -12.59 17.49
C GLN A 81 -10.51 -11.31 17.79
N ALA A 82 -10.03 -11.13 19.04
CA ALA A 82 -9.24 -9.96 19.43
C ALA A 82 -7.99 -9.77 18.56
N ARG A 83 -7.32 -10.87 18.18
CA ARG A 83 -6.16 -10.83 17.26
C ARG A 83 -6.56 -10.35 15.86
N ASP A 84 -7.66 -10.86 15.34
CA ASP A 84 -8.10 -10.58 13.97
C ASP A 84 -8.66 -9.14 13.88
N ASP A 85 -9.44 -8.70 14.88
CA ASP A 85 -9.93 -7.33 15.04
C ASP A 85 -8.78 -6.32 15.19
N LEU A 86 -7.73 -6.67 15.95
CA LEU A 86 -6.54 -5.83 16.09
C LEU A 86 -5.88 -5.61 14.74
N LYS A 87 -5.70 -6.69 13.96
CA LYS A 87 -5.10 -6.60 12.62
C LYS A 87 -5.93 -5.74 11.68
N GLU A 88 -7.25 -5.86 11.73
CA GLU A 88 -8.16 -5.04 10.91
C GLU A 88 -8.14 -3.57 11.33
N THR A 89 -8.22 -3.29 12.64
CA THR A 89 -8.14 -1.94 13.19
C THR A 89 -6.80 -1.29 12.84
N PHE A 90 -5.69 -2.02 12.96
CA PHE A 90 -4.37 -1.53 12.57
C PHE A 90 -4.30 -1.24 11.06
N ARG A 91 -4.88 -2.10 10.21
CA ARG A 91 -4.97 -1.84 8.75
C ARG A 91 -5.80 -0.61 8.44
N ALA A 92 -6.91 -0.39 9.13
CA ALA A 92 -7.72 0.81 8.97
C ALA A 92 -6.91 2.05 9.34
N LYS A 93 -6.20 2.03 10.48
CA LYS A 93 -5.31 3.12 10.89
C LYS A 93 -4.17 3.37 9.91
N MET A 94 -3.60 2.32 9.32
CA MET A 94 -2.58 2.47 8.27
C MET A 94 -3.14 3.08 6.98
N ARG A 95 -4.38 2.75 6.61
CA ARG A 95 -5.07 3.37 5.47
C ARG A 95 -5.37 4.84 5.73
N GLU A 96 -5.86 5.16 6.92
CA GLU A 96 -6.08 6.54 7.39
C GLU A 96 -4.77 7.33 7.38
N LEU A 97 -3.70 6.79 7.97
CA LEU A 97 -2.37 7.40 7.94
C LEU A 97 -1.95 7.64 6.49
N THR A 98 -2.02 6.63 5.63
CA THR A 98 -1.66 6.78 4.21
C THR A 98 -2.50 7.85 3.51
N ALA A 99 -3.78 7.97 3.84
CA ALA A 99 -4.68 9.01 3.32
C ALA A 99 -4.33 10.41 3.85
N GLN A 100 -4.00 10.53 5.14
CA GLN A 100 -3.55 11.78 5.75
C GLN A 100 -2.21 12.24 5.17
N ILE A 101 -1.28 11.30 4.95
CA ILE A 101 -0.02 11.63 4.29
C ILE A 101 -0.33 12.08 2.84
N ARG A 102 -1.31 11.45 2.17
CA ARG A 102 -1.84 11.86 0.85
C ARG A 102 -2.46 13.25 0.82
N ALA A 103 -3.12 13.66 1.88
CA ALA A 103 -3.71 14.99 2.03
C ALA A 103 -2.71 16.05 2.55
N GLY A 104 -1.40 15.84 2.41
CA GLY A 104 -0.37 16.82 2.80
C GLY A 104 0.17 16.66 4.23
N GLY A 105 -0.31 15.70 5.01
CA GLY A 105 0.33 15.29 6.27
C GLY A 105 0.11 16.20 7.48
N ASN A 106 -0.71 17.24 7.38
CA ASN A 106 -0.92 18.24 8.44
C ASN A 106 -1.52 17.67 9.75
N GLU A 107 -2.25 16.56 9.67
CA GLU A 107 -2.89 15.92 10.82
C GLU A 107 -2.01 14.85 11.51
N ILE A 108 -0.82 14.59 10.98
CA ILE A 108 0.06 13.53 11.46
C ILE A 108 1.08 14.12 12.42
N SER A 109 1.36 13.40 13.52
CA SER A 109 2.42 13.83 14.41
C SER A 109 3.77 13.91 13.66
N PRO A 110 4.56 14.97 13.86
CA PRO A 110 5.83 15.13 13.16
C PRO A 110 6.77 13.94 13.32
N GLU A 111 6.77 13.30 14.50
CA GLU A 111 7.57 12.12 14.78
C GLU A 111 7.14 10.91 13.93
N LEU A 112 5.83 10.62 13.87
CA LEU A 112 5.31 9.50 13.10
C LEU A 112 5.57 9.71 11.61
N TYR A 113 5.32 10.92 11.12
CA TYR A 113 5.58 11.32 9.74
C TYR A 113 7.06 11.12 9.39
N GLN A 114 7.98 11.63 10.23
CA GLN A 114 9.42 11.53 10.02
C GLN A 114 9.89 10.08 9.95
N LYS A 115 9.47 9.23 10.89
CA LYS A 115 9.86 7.81 10.89
C LYS A 115 9.33 7.08 9.67
N PHE A 116 8.12 7.41 9.25
CA PHE A 116 7.49 6.82 8.07
C PHE A 116 8.21 7.23 6.78
N ALA A 117 8.56 8.51 6.61
CA ALA A 117 9.36 8.99 5.49
C ALA A 117 10.73 8.29 5.42
N LEU A 118 11.46 8.23 6.54
CA LEU A 118 12.75 7.52 6.61
C LEU A 118 12.62 6.04 6.23
N LEU A 119 11.53 5.39 6.62
CA LEU A 119 11.25 4.01 6.23
C LEU A 119 11.03 3.89 4.72
N CYS A 120 10.28 4.81 4.11
CA CYS A 120 10.07 4.85 2.66
C CYS A 120 11.42 4.90 1.90
N GLY A 121 12.34 5.79 2.26
CA GLY A 121 13.65 5.84 1.61
C GLY A 121 14.51 4.58 1.79
N LYS A 122 14.43 3.93 2.95
CA LYS A 122 15.13 2.65 3.15
C LYS A 122 14.49 1.51 2.36
N ILE A 123 13.17 1.56 2.14
CA ILE A 123 12.45 0.58 1.33
C ILE A 123 12.70 0.79 -0.17
N SER A 124 12.86 2.03 -0.64
CA SER A 124 13.13 2.33 -2.05
C SER A 124 14.51 1.81 -2.49
N SER A 125 15.51 1.93 -1.62
CA SER A 125 16.89 1.45 -1.85
C SER A 125 17.09 -0.04 -1.58
N HIS A 126 16.10 -0.73 -1.01
CA HIS A 126 16.24 -2.14 -0.63
C HIS A 126 16.16 -3.09 -1.83
N LYS A 127 17.28 -3.79 -2.12
CA LYS A 127 17.35 -4.82 -3.16
C LYS A 127 16.76 -6.14 -2.63
N GLY A 128 15.47 -6.40 -2.90
CA GLY A 128 14.81 -7.68 -2.57
C GLY A 128 13.34 -7.58 -2.19
N LYS A 129 12.77 -8.66 -1.64
CA LYS A 129 11.36 -8.68 -1.19
C LYS A 129 11.14 -7.65 -0.08
N LYS A 130 10.20 -6.72 -0.29
CA LYS A 130 9.80 -5.67 0.67
C LYS A 130 8.86 -6.26 1.74
N VAL A 131 9.39 -7.12 2.60
CA VAL A 131 8.69 -7.78 3.70
C VAL A 131 9.57 -7.69 4.95
N TYR A 132 8.98 -7.42 6.12
CA TYR A 132 9.71 -7.11 7.36
C TYR A 132 10.89 -8.06 7.63
N GLY A 133 10.70 -9.37 7.46
CA GLY A 133 11.74 -10.37 7.71
C GLY A 133 13.03 -10.19 6.88
N TYR A 134 12.92 -9.65 5.68
CA TYR A 134 14.03 -9.46 4.74
C TYR A 134 14.69 -8.09 4.84
N LEU A 135 14.09 -7.15 5.57
CA LEU A 135 14.63 -5.80 5.71
C LEU A 135 15.94 -5.78 6.54
N GLY A 136 16.82 -4.84 6.21
CA GLY A 136 18.01 -4.55 7.00
C GLY A 136 17.68 -4.04 8.41
N LYS A 137 18.66 -4.08 9.33
CA LYS A 137 18.48 -3.75 10.76
C LYS A 137 17.80 -2.40 10.98
N SER A 138 18.27 -1.36 10.29
CA SER A 138 17.74 0.00 10.43
C SER A 138 16.28 0.13 9.95
N ALA A 139 15.91 -0.52 8.85
CA ALA A 139 14.53 -0.49 8.35
C ALA A 139 13.57 -1.30 9.25
N LYS A 140 14.03 -2.41 9.84
CA LYS A 140 13.29 -3.15 10.86
C LYS A 140 13.04 -2.31 12.10
N GLN A 141 14.05 -1.56 12.55
CA GLN A 141 13.92 -0.67 13.71
C GLN A 141 12.87 0.42 13.45
N LEU A 142 12.93 1.12 12.32
CA LEU A 142 11.91 2.13 11.97
C LEU A 142 10.51 1.51 11.88
N THR A 143 10.39 0.31 11.31
CA THR A 143 9.10 -0.41 11.26
C THR A 143 8.56 -0.66 12.66
N ASN A 144 9.40 -1.12 13.59
CA ASN A 144 9.00 -1.37 14.98
C ASN A 144 8.60 -0.09 15.69
N GLU A 145 9.34 1.00 15.51
CA GLU A 145 9.02 2.31 16.11
C GLU A 145 7.68 2.86 15.59
N ILE A 146 7.38 2.70 14.29
CA ILE A 146 6.08 3.08 13.71
C ILE A 146 4.95 2.24 14.32
N VAL A 147 5.14 0.91 14.44
CA VAL A 147 4.14 0.05 15.08
C VAL A 147 3.91 0.47 16.54
N LYS A 148 4.98 0.81 17.26
CA LYS A 148 4.89 1.29 18.64
C LYS A 148 4.07 2.58 18.75
N LEU A 149 4.33 3.57 17.90
CA LEU A 149 3.55 4.82 17.89
C LEU A 149 2.07 4.57 17.59
N LEU A 150 1.77 3.73 16.59
CA LEU A 150 0.39 3.38 16.23
C LEU A 150 -0.30 2.51 17.28
N SER A 151 0.46 1.73 18.07
CA SER A 151 -0.08 0.92 19.15
C SER A 151 -0.58 1.73 20.35
N ALA A 152 -0.26 3.02 20.42
CA ALA A 152 -0.78 3.94 21.43
C ALA A 152 -2.24 4.35 21.17
N ASP A 153 -2.80 4.02 20.00
CA ASP A 153 -4.24 4.18 19.76
C ASP A 153 -5.06 3.32 20.74
N ASN A 154 -6.05 3.94 21.38
CA ASN A 154 -6.84 3.29 22.43
C ASN A 154 -7.48 1.98 21.97
N LYS A 155 -8.01 1.92 20.74
CA LYS A 155 -8.67 0.70 20.24
C LYS A 155 -7.66 -0.42 20.00
N ILE A 156 -6.49 -0.09 19.44
CA ILE A 156 -5.42 -1.07 19.20
C ILE A 156 -4.86 -1.59 20.53
N ALA A 157 -4.64 -0.70 21.50
CA ALA A 157 -4.19 -1.06 22.84
C ALA A 157 -5.19 -1.97 23.56
N ASP A 158 -6.49 -1.63 23.56
CA ASP A 158 -7.55 -2.41 24.20
C ASP A 158 -7.68 -3.82 23.60
N LEU A 159 -7.59 -3.94 22.28
CA LEU A 159 -7.62 -5.24 21.60
C LEU A 159 -6.38 -6.08 21.91
N TYR A 160 -5.21 -5.45 22.05
CA TYR A 160 -3.98 -6.15 22.45
C TYR A 160 -4.06 -6.65 23.90
N ASP A 161 -4.61 -5.82 24.78
CA ASP A 161 -4.87 -6.17 26.17
C ASP A 161 -5.85 -7.32 26.29
N LEU A 162 -6.94 -7.30 25.51
CA LEU A 162 -7.91 -8.39 25.47
C LEU A 162 -7.26 -9.69 24.99
N TRP A 163 -6.48 -9.64 23.92
CA TRP A 163 -5.74 -10.80 23.42
C TRP A 163 -4.82 -11.40 24.48
N TYR A 164 -4.06 -10.55 25.19
CA TYR A 164 -3.15 -10.96 26.25
C TYR A 164 -3.91 -11.52 27.48
N ARG A 165 -5.03 -10.90 27.87
CA ARG A 165 -5.89 -11.44 28.95
C ARG A 165 -6.37 -12.85 28.61
N CYS A 166 -6.83 -13.08 27.37
CA CYS A 166 -7.20 -14.43 26.94
C CYS A 166 -6.01 -15.40 26.97
N GLN A 167 -4.78 -14.96 26.65
CA GLN A 167 -3.58 -15.81 26.85
C GLN A 167 -3.40 -16.18 28.33
N CYS A 168 -3.52 -15.22 29.25
CA CYS A 168 -3.42 -15.48 30.69
C CYS A 168 -4.48 -16.47 31.18
N GLU A 169 -5.73 -16.37 30.70
CA GLU A 169 -6.79 -17.32 31.07
C GLU A 169 -6.46 -18.75 30.66
N VAL A 170 -5.79 -18.96 29.53
CA VAL A 170 -5.28 -20.29 29.14
C VAL A 170 -4.26 -20.79 30.16
N TYR A 171 -3.30 -19.95 30.56
CA TYR A 171 -2.25 -20.34 31.52
C TYR A 171 -2.80 -20.61 32.93
N ARG A 172 -3.80 -19.83 33.38
CA ARG A 172 -4.45 -19.99 34.68
C ARG A 172 -5.05 -21.37 34.91
N THR A 173 -5.37 -22.09 33.84
CA THR A 173 -5.88 -23.47 33.95
C THR A 173 -4.85 -24.49 34.45
N TYR A 174 -3.54 -24.17 34.41
CA TYR A 174 -2.49 -25.11 34.79
C TYR A 174 -1.29 -24.52 35.54
N THR A 175 -1.18 -23.19 35.67
CA THR A 175 -0.08 -22.52 36.36
C THR A 175 -0.50 -21.14 36.88
N ASP A 176 0.09 -20.72 38.01
CA ASP A 176 -0.05 -19.36 38.54
C ASP A 176 0.95 -18.38 37.92
N VAL A 177 1.96 -18.90 37.20
CA VAL A 177 2.97 -18.10 36.49
C VAL A 177 2.43 -17.71 35.11
N MET A 178 2.14 -16.42 34.95
CA MET A 178 1.65 -15.86 33.68
C MET A 178 2.80 -15.52 32.72
N PRO A 179 2.60 -15.64 31.41
CA PRO A 179 3.60 -15.24 30.43
C PRO A 179 3.86 -13.72 30.50
N GLU A 180 5.07 -13.28 30.18
CA GLU A 180 5.37 -11.85 30.08
C GLU A 180 4.61 -11.19 28.93
N LYS A 181 4.10 -9.98 29.16
CA LYS A 181 3.41 -9.18 28.13
C LYS A 181 4.44 -8.49 27.21
N ILE A 182 4.85 -9.21 26.18
CA ILE A 182 5.74 -8.68 25.13
C ILE A 182 5.06 -7.47 24.44
N PRO A 183 5.77 -6.39 24.09
CA PRO A 183 5.22 -5.29 23.29
C PRO A 183 4.72 -5.74 21.90
N LEU A 184 3.71 -5.05 21.35
CA LEU A 184 3.07 -5.43 20.08
C LEU A 184 4.08 -5.47 18.91
N GLU A 185 4.99 -4.51 18.88
CA GLU A 185 6.05 -4.35 17.87
C GLU A 185 7.11 -5.47 17.92
N GLU A 186 7.19 -6.23 19.00
CA GLU A 186 8.13 -7.35 19.17
C GLU A 186 7.44 -8.72 19.09
N ASN A 187 6.12 -8.76 19.31
CA ASN A 187 5.36 -10.00 19.36
C ASN A 187 5.31 -10.70 17.98
N LYS A 188 5.72 -11.97 17.91
CA LYS A 188 5.81 -12.76 16.67
C LYS A 188 4.43 -13.10 16.08
N GLU A 189 3.40 -13.20 16.91
CA GLU A 189 2.01 -13.45 16.48
C GLU A 189 1.47 -12.34 15.57
N PHE A 190 1.99 -11.12 15.75
CA PHE A 190 1.60 -9.92 15.02
C PHE A 190 2.59 -9.52 13.93
N LYS A 191 3.36 -10.47 13.37
CA LYS A 191 4.26 -10.19 12.23
C LYS A 191 3.55 -9.53 11.03
N SER A 192 2.25 -9.78 10.87
CA SER A 192 1.44 -9.16 9.82
C SER A 192 1.29 -7.65 10.00
N VAL A 193 1.27 -7.16 11.25
CA VAL A 193 1.17 -5.73 11.59
C VAL A 193 2.42 -4.99 11.09
N ARG A 194 3.61 -5.53 11.37
CA ARG A 194 4.88 -4.99 10.84
C ARG A 194 4.94 -5.03 9.31
N ASN A 195 4.45 -6.12 8.70
CA ASN A 195 4.38 -6.21 7.25
C ASN A 195 3.38 -5.21 6.63
N GLU A 196 2.35 -4.80 7.36
CA GLU A 196 1.39 -3.79 6.92
C GLU A 196 2.07 -2.42 6.76
N VAL A 197 2.86 -2.02 7.76
CA VAL A 197 3.65 -0.78 7.71
C VAL A 197 4.61 -0.79 6.50
N VAL A 198 5.32 -1.91 6.30
CA VAL A 198 6.25 -2.07 5.17
C VAL A 198 5.52 -2.03 3.83
N ARG A 199 4.31 -2.60 3.75
CA ARG A 199 3.48 -2.56 2.54
C ARG A 199 3.03 -1.14 2.23
N ALA A 200 2.47 -0.43 3.21
CA ALA A 200 2.02 0.95 3.02
C ALA A 200 3.17 1.85 2.54
N ALA A 201 4.36 1.73 3.16
CA ALA A 201 5.54 2.48 2.74
C ALA A 201 6.01 2.09 1.32
N ALA A 202 5.87 0.81 0.92
CA ALA A 202 6.19 0.37 -0.43
C ALA A 202 5.19 0.82 -1.49
N GLU A 203 3.90 0.85 -1.15
CA GLU A 203 2.79 1.29 -2.02
C GLU A 203 2.91 2.77 -2.33
N ILE A 204 3.19 3.58 -1.31
CA ILE A 204 3.48 5.01 -1.44
C ILE A 204 4.63 5.25 -2.44
N LEU A 205 5.66 4.41 -2.45
CA LEU A 205 6.78 4.56 -3.40
C LEU A 205 6.51 4.04 -4.82
N SER A 206 5.38 3.38 -5.06
CA SER A 206 5.11 2.64 -6.31
C SER A 206 4.30 3.42 -7.34
N LEU A 207 3.91 4.64 -7.01
CA LEU A 207 3.20 5.55 -7.92
C LEU A 207 4.20 6.25 -8.86
N PRO A 208 3.76 6.62 -10.08
CA PRO A 208 4.64 7.03 -11.16
C PRO A 208 5.43 8.31 -10.83
N ARG A 209 6.68 8.35 -11.31
CA ARG A 209 7.57 9.51 -11.23
C ARG A 209 7.29 10.44 -12.42
N GLN A 210 7.12 11.72 -12.09
CA GLN A 210 6.49 12.82 -12.82
C GLN A 210 4.97 12.91 -12.62
N PRO A 211 4.41 14.04 -12.11
CA PRO A 211 3.03 14.43 -12.39
C PRO A 211 2.82 14.41 -13.90
N LEU A 212 2.00 13.50 -14.40
CA LEU A 212 1.46 13.55 -15.75
C LEU A 212 0.86 14.93 -15.81
N ARG A 213 1.49 15.82 -16.57
CA ARG A 213 1.05 17.20 -16.70
C ARG A 213 -0.36 17.11 -17.25
N GLU A 214 -1.32 17.19 -16.36
CA GLU A 214 -2.69 17.44 -16.74
C GLU A 214 -2.66 18.83 -17.36
N MET A 215 -3.22 18.92 -18.57
CA MET A 215 -3.45 20.22 -19.17
C MET A 215 -4.29 21.02 -18.18
N PRO A 216 -3.98 22.31 -17.95
CA PRO A 216 -4.60 23.10 -16.90
C PRO A 216 -6.12 22.90 -16.92
N GLU A 217 -6.62 22.36 -15.80
CA GLU A 217 -8.03 22.13 -15.51
C GLU A 217 -8.66 23.49 -15.19
N GLU A 218 -9.35 24.07 -16.16
CA GLU A 218 -10.42 25.01 -15.86
C GLU A 218 -11.68 24.16 -15.59
N GLN A 219 -12.22 24.25 -14.37
CA GLN A 219 -13.59 23.82 -14.11
C GLN A 219 -14.50 24.50 -15.13
N LEU A 220 -15.03 23.70 -16.05
CA LEU A 220 -15.88 24.21 -17.12
C LEU A 220 -17.22 24.69 -16.53
N PRO A 221 -17.60 25.97 -16.72
CA PRO A 221 -18.94 26.45 -16.40
C PRO A 221 -20.04 25.52 -16.94
N GLU A 222 -21.17 25.39 -16.23
CA GLU A 222 -22.28 24.51 -16.65
C GLU A 222 -22.80 24.82 -18.07
N GLU A 223 -22.69 26.07 -18.52
CA GLU A 223 -23.04 26.48 -19.89
C GLU A 223 -22.09 25.88 -20.94
N ASP A 224 -20.80 25.74 -20.61
CA ASP A 224 -19.78 25.13 -21.47
C ASP A 224 -19.90 23.61 -21.53
N LEU A 225 -20.44 22.97 -20.47
CA LEU A 225 -20.72 21.54 -20.47
C LEU A 225 -21.79 21.17 -21.51
N LYS A 226 -22.88 21.93 -21.60
CA LYS A 226 -23.93 21.71 -22.62
C LYS A 226 -23.38 21.90 -24.03
N PHE A 227 -22.51 22.88 -24.21
CA PHE A 227 -21.84 23.11 -25.50
C PHE A 227 -20.88 21.97 -25.87
N LEU A 228 -20.16 21.42 -24.89
CA LEU A 228 -19.33 20.22 -25.04
C LEU A 228 -20.15 18.99 -25.39
N GLU A 229 -21.30 18.77 -24.76
CA GLU A 229 -22.21 17.67 -25.10
C GLU A 229 -22.68 17.76 -26.56
N ILE A 230 -23.10 18.95 -27.01
CA ILE A 230 -23.51 19.17 -28.40
C ILE A 230 -22.36 18.86 -29.36
N ARG A 231 -21.14 19.37 -29.09
CA ARG A 231 -19.96 19.10 -29.93
C ARG A 231 -19.58 17.62 -29.95
N ALA A 232 -19.66 16.96 -28.80
CA ALA A 232 -19.40 15.52 -28.68
C ALA A 232 -20.43 14.69 -29.47
N ASP A 233 -21.71 15.09 -29.48
CA ASP A 233 -22.76 14.46 -30.29
C ASP A 233 -22.50 14.62 -31.80
N PHE A 234 -21.96 15.76 -32.22
CA PHE A 234 -21.46 15.96 -33.58
C PHE A 234 -20.10 15.27 -33.84
N GLY A 235 -19.56 14.59 -32.83
CA GLY A 235 -18.37 13.76 -32.97
C GLY A 235 -17.05 14.52 -32.92
N ASP A 236 -17.03 15.73 -32.37
CA ASP A 236 -15.81 16.48 -32.10
C ASP A 236 -14.93 15.69 -31.10
N VAL A 237 -13.71 15.37 -31.53
CA VAL A 237 -12.77 14.52 -30.78
C VAL A 237 -12.29 15.19 -29.50
N ASP A 238 -12.05 16.50 -29.54
CA ASP A 238 -11.58 17.25 -28.38
C ASP A 238 -12.71 17.39 -27.36
N ALA A 239 -13.94 17.61 -27.83
CA ALA A 239 -15.12 17.62 -26.98
C ALA A 239 -15.40 16.25 -26.33
N LEU A 240 -15.25 15.15 -27.08
CA LEU A 240 -15.36 13.79 -26.53
C LEU A 240 -14.31 13.52 -25.44
N ILE A 241 -13.08 14.01 -25.62
CA ILE A 241 -12.00 13.86 -24.62
C ILE A 241 -12.29 14.68 -23.37
N ALA A 242 -12.62 15.96 -23.54
CA ALA A 242 -12.90 16.88 -22.45
C ALA A 242 -14.14 16.44 -21.64
N LEU A 243 -15.22 16.06 -22.34
CA LEU A 243 -16.42 15.53 -21.70
C LEU A 243 -16.14 14.20 -20.97
N GLY A 244 -15.31 13.33 -21.55
CA GLY A 244 -14.88 12.10 -20.89
C GLY A 244 -14.04 12.36 -19.63
N ARG A 245 -13.20 13.39 -19.59
CA ARG A 245 -12.46 13.80 -18.37
C ARG A 245 -13.42 14.22 -17.27
N HIS A 246 -14.38 15.07 -17.59
CA HIS A 246 -15.41 15.51 -16.67
C HIS A 246 -16.17 14.33 -16.01
N TYR A 247 -16.50 13.29 -16.78
CA TYR A 247 -17.14 12.09 -16.22
C TYR A 247 -16.15 11.18 -15.46
N TYR A 248 -14.87 11.18 -15.82
CA TYR A 248 -13.84 10.35 -15.18
C TYR A 248 -13.53 10.79 -13.74
N GLU A 249 -13.66 12.08 -13.45
CA GLU A 249 -13.47 12.67 -12.12
C GLU A 249 -14.61 12.30 -11.16
N LYS A 250 -15.84 12.14 -11.68
CA LYS A 250 -17.01 11.73 -10.90
C LYS A 250 -16.95 10.24 -10.55
N GLU A 251 -17.22 9.94 -9.29
CA GLU A 251 -16.99 8.60 -8.72
C GLU A 251 -17.92 7.52 -9.31
N ASP A 252 -19.12 7.91 -9.76
CA ASP A 252 -20.15 7.00 -10.28
C ASP A 252 -20.24 6.95 -11.83
N ASP A 253 -19.45 7.76 -12.57
CA ASP A 253 -19.59 7.94 -14.02
C ASP A 253 -18.37 7.45 -14.85
N ALA A 254 -17.51 6.61 -14.27
CA ALA A 254 -16.30 6.11 -14.94
C ALA A 254 -16.59 5.34 -16.25
N ASP A 255 -17.70 4.61 -16.31
CA ASP A 255 -18.15 3.91 -17.52
C ASP A 255 -18.44 4.88 -18.69
N GLU A 256 -18.95 6.07 -18.36
CA GLU A 256 -19.33 7.09 -19.34
C GLU A 256 -18.09 7.79 -19.90
N ALA A 257 -17.08 8.01 -19.06
CA ALA A 257 -15.75 8.44 -19.48
C ALA A 257 -15.11 7.43 -20.44
N GLU A 258 -15.16 6.14 -20.09
CA GLU A 258 -14.61 5.08 -20.93
C GLU A 258 -15.30 5.04 -22.30
N TYR A 259 -16.62 5.18 -22.34
CA TYR A 259 -17.38 5.20 -23.59
C TYR A 259 -16.98 6.36 -24.51
N LEU A 260 -16.96 7.59 -23.99
CA LEU A 260 -16.61 8.78 -24.77
C LEU A 260 -15.18 8.71 -25.31
N TRP A 261 -14.24 8.25 -24.47
CA TRP A 261 -12.85 8.07 -24.90
C TRP A 261 -12.70 6.93 -25.90
N LYS A 262 -13.49 5.85 -25.83
CA LYS A 262 -13.49 4.81 -26.87
C LYS A 262 -13.91 5.37 -28.23
N ILE A 263 -14.93 6.23 -28.28
CA ILE A 263 -15.32 6.91 -29.54
C ILE A 263 -14.18 7.79 -30.06
N ALA A 264 -13.55 8.58 -29.20
CA ALA A 264 -12.42 9.42 -29.58
C ALA A 264 -11.19 8.59 -30.04
N ALA A 265 -10.95 7.44 -29.41
CA ALA A 265 -9.90 6.50 -29.77
C ALA A 265 -10.17 5.82 -31.12
N ASP A 266 -11.43 5.46 -31.41
CA ASP A 266 -11.83 4.89 -32.71
C ASP A 266 -11.66 5.91 -33.85
N LYS A 267 -11.78 7.21 -33.54
CA LYS A 267 -11.43 8.31 -34.44
C LYS A 267 -9.92 8.59 -34.53
N GLY A 268 -9.11 7.79 -33.84
CA GLY A 268 -7.66 7.81 -33.94
C GLY A 268 -6.95 8.76 -32.95
N SER A 269 -7.63 9.24 -31.91
CA SER A 269 -7.01 10.09 -30.89
C SER A 269 -6.05 9.30 -30.00
N ALA A 270 -4.77 9.65 -30.06
CA ALA A 270 -3.74 9.06 -29.21
C ALA A 270 -3.91 9.44 -27.73
N ALA A 271 -4.39 10.67 -27.46
CA ALA A 271 -4.70 11.13 -26.12
C ALA A 271 -5.84 10.32 -25.48
N ALA A 272 -6.91 10.05 -26.24
CA ALA A 272 -8.01 9.21 -25.75
C ALA A 272 -7.55 7.77 -25.47
N MET A 273 -6.73 7.19 -26.36
CA MET A 273 -6.14 5.86 -26.13
C MET A 273 -5.30 5.83 -24.85
N TYR A 274 -4.49 6.87 -24.61
CA TYR A 274 -3.70 6.98 -23.38
C TYR A 274 -4.58 7.12 -22.12
N LEU A 275 -5.64 7.92 -22.19
CA LEU A 275 -6.59 8.10 -21.09
C LEU A 275 -7.34 6.80 -20.76
N ILE A 276 -7.69 5.99 -21.77
CA ILE A 276 -8.26 4.66 -21.54
C ILE A 276 -7.27 3.76 -20.81
N TYR A 277 -5.99 3.74 -21.23
CA TYR A 277 -4.94 3.02 -20.51
C TYR A 277 -4.84 3.50 -19.05
N LYS A 278 -4.87 4.82 -18.80
CA LYS A 278 -4.83 5.42 -17.46
C LYS A 278 -6.01 4.93 -16.61
N GLY A 279 -7.24 4.92 -17.14
CA GLY A 279 -8.41 4.42 -16.43
C GLY A 279 -8.32 2.96 -16.01
N TYR A 280 -7.84 2.07 -16.90
CA TYR A 280 -7.55 0.68 -16.54
C TYR A 280 -6.35 0.54 -15.59
N ARG A 281 -5.36 1.44 -15.67
CA ARG A 281 -4.19 1.44 -14.78
C ARG A 281 -4.57 1.78 -13.36
N ASP A 282 -5.42 2.77 -13.20
CA ASP A 282 -5.84 3.32 -11.91
C ASP A 282 -6.99 2.50 -11.30
N GLY A 283 -7.52 1.51 -12.03
CA GLY A 283 -8.56 0.58 -11.57
C GLY A 283 -9.97 1.17 -11.56
N LYS A 284 -10.17 2.32 -12.21
CA LYS A 284 -11.50 2.95 -12.36
C LYS A 284 -12.39 2.24 -13.38
N PHE A 285 -11.81 1.53 -14.35
CA PHE A 285 -12.56 0.75 -15.34
C PHE A 285 -12.60 -0.72 -14.95
N THR A 286 -13.79 -1.32 -15.03
CA THR A 286 -14.10 -2.65 -14.47
C THR A 286 -13.91 -3.80 -15.46
N ASP A 287 -13.78 -3.51 -16.75
CA ASP A 287 -13.65 -4.51 -17.82
C ASP A 287 -12.26 -5.18 -17.89
N LYS A 288 -12.18 -6.29 -18.62
CA LYS A 288 -11.05 -7.24 -18.64
C LYS A 288 -9.68 -6.53 -18.84
N PRO A 289 -8.73 -6.64 -17.89
CA PRO A 289 -7.41 -6.00 -17.93
C PRO A 289 -6.52 -6.31 -19.15
N SER A 290 -6.89 -7.29 -19.99
CA SER A 290 -6.13 -7.70 -21.18
C SER A 290 -5.98 -6.59 -22.21
N ASP A 291 -6.89 -5.61 -22.26
CA ASP A 291 -6.85 -4.51 -23.22
C ASP A 291 -6.07 -3.28 -22.71
N LYS A 292 -5.72 -3.21 -21.43
CA LYS A 292 -4.94 -2.09 -20.85
C LYS A 292 -3.67 -1.80 -21.66
N MET A 293 -2.85 -2.83 -21.89
CA MET A 293 -1.58 -2.68 -22.59
C MET A 293 -1.75 -2.45 -24.11
N LYS A 294 -2.91 -2.84 -24.66
CA LYS A 294 -3.25 -2.58 -26.05
C LYS A 294 -3.42 -1.07 -26.28
N TYR A 295 -4.18 -0.40 -25.43
CA TYR A 295 -4.38 1.05 -25.52
C TYR A 295 -3.09 1.84 -25.33
N LEU A 296 -2.22 1.42 -24.41
CA LEU A 296 -0.90 2.06 -24.24
C LEU A 296 -0.06 1.98 -25.52
N ARG A 297 0.01 0.78 -26.14
CA ARG A 297 0.74 0.58 -27.39
C ARG A 297 0.14 1.38 -28.55
N MET A 298 -1.19 1.39 -28.69
CA MET A 298 -1.86 2.18 -29.72
C MET A 298 -1.57 3.68 -29.60
N ALA A 299 -1.55 4.22 -28.37
CA ALA A 299 -1.19 5.61 -28.13
C ALA A 299 0.28 5.88 -28.49
N ALA A 300 1.19 4.99 -28.11
CA ALA A 300 2.61 5.12 -28.41
C ALA A 300 2.94 4.96 -29.91
N ASP A 301 2.23 4.08 -30.63
CA ASP A 301 2.34 3.92 -32.08
C ASP A 301 1.87 5.18 -32.84
N LYS A 302 1.08 6.02 -32.16
CA LYS A 302 0.66 7.35 -32.62
C LYS A 302 1.47 8.48 -31.97
N ASN A 303 2.69 8.19 -31.51
CA ASN A 303 3.65 9.18 -31.00
C ASN A 303 3.15 9.95 -29.76
N HIS A 304 2.27 9.35 -28.94
CA HIS A 304 1.88 9.98 -27.69
C HIS A 304 3.01 9.93 -26.67
N ALA A 305 3.61 11.10 -26.37
CA ALA A 305 4.81 11.24 -25.56
C ALA A 305 4.75 10.48 -24.21
N TYR A 306 3.66 10.64 -23.46
CA TYR A 306 3.51 9.97 -22.16
C TYR A 306 3.26 8.46 -22.29
N ALA A 307 2.70 8.01 -23.42
CA ALA A 307 2.53 6.58 -23.67
C ALA A 307 3.87 5.91 -23.96
N GLU A 308 4.72 6.56 -24.76
CA GLU A 308 6.08 6.11 -25.03
C GLU A 308 6.93 6.10 -23.74
N TYR A 309 6.81 7.13 -22.90
CA TYR A 309 7.47 7.18 -21.60
C TYR A 309 7.02 6.04 -20.67
N GLU A 310 5.71 5.78 -20.58
CA GLU A 310 5.16 4.68 -19.79
C GLU A 310 5.64 3.31 -20.29
N LEU A 311 5.73 3.10 -21.61
CA LEU A 311 6.36 1.89 -22.18
C LEU A 311 7.84 1.78 -21.81
N ALA A 312 8.57 2.89 -21.82
CA ALA A 312 9.97 2.92 -21.39
C ALA A 312 10.11 2.49 -19.92
N MET A 313 9.22 2.94 -19.04
CA MET A 313 9.24 2.59 -17.62
C MET A 313 8.90 1.12 -17.35
N GLN A 314 8.12 0.49 -18.23
CA GLN A 314 7.78 -0.93 -18.13
C GLN A 314 8.81 -1.87 -18.77
N THR A 315 9.82 -1.31 -19.46
CA THR A 315 10.86 -2.10 -20.11
C THR A 315 11.72 -2.82 -19.05
N ASP A 316 12.10 -4.08 -19.33
CA ASP A 316 12.98 -4.85 -18.45
C ASP A 316 14.30 -4.08 -18.24
N LYS A 317 14.75 -3.99 -16.99
CA LYS A 317 16.02 -3.34 -16.60
C LYS A 317 17.23 -3.93 -17.32
N ARG A 318 17.14 -5.17 -17.81
CA ARG A 318 18.16 -5.85 -18.61
C ARG A 318 18.24 -5.34 -20.06
N MET A 319 17.30 -4.51 -20.49
CA MET A 319 17.20 -3.95 -21.84
C MET A 319 17.34 -2.41 -21.83
N PRO A 320 18.47 -1.85 -21.35
CA PRO A 320 18.65 -0.41 -21.21
C PRO A 320 18.56 0.35 -22.53
N ASN A 321 19.03 -0.25 -23.64
CA ASN A 321 18.97 0.37 -24.96
C ASN A 321 17.52 0.51 -25.47
N VAL A 322 16.66 -0.47 -25.17
CA VAL A 322 15.23 -0.40 -25.53
C VAL A 322 14.54 0.67 -24.69
N LYS A 323 14.81 0.72 -23.37
CA LYS A 323 14.32 1.79 -22.50
C LYS A 323 14.75 3.16 -23.03
N LEU A 324 16.04 3.34 -23.34
CA LEU A 324 16.57 4.60 -23.87
C LEU A 324 15.90 5.00 -25.18
N SER A 325 15.66 4.05 -26.09
CA SER A 325 14.98 4.35 -27.36
C SER A 325 13.55 4.89 -27.19
N TYR A 326 12.77 4.30 -26.27
CA TYR A 326 11.43 4.82 -25.96
C TYR A 326 11.49 6.16 -25.24
N LEU A 327 12.47 6.36 -24.35
CA LEU A 327 12.65 7.65 -23.69
C LEU A 327 13.01 8.75 -24.70
N MET A 328 13.92 8.49 -25.65
CA MET A 328 14.31 9.47 -26.66
C MET A 328 13.10 9.90 -27.51
N ARG A 329 12.29 8.93 -27.97
CA ARG A 329 11.03 9.23 -28.66
C ARG A 329 10.07 10.05 -27.80
N ALA A 330 9.87 9.65 -26.55
CA ALA A 330 9.00 10.37 -25.64
C ALA A 330 9.46 11.82 -25.42
N ALA A 331 10.78 12.03 -25.29
CA ALA A 331 11.38 13.35 -25.15
C ALA A 331 11.24 14.20 -26.43
N GLU A 332 11.44 13.61 -27.61
CA GLU A 332 11.19 14.24 -28.91
C GLU A 332 9.74 14.70 -29.06
N HIS A 333 8.79 13.92 -28.51
CA HIS A 333 7.37 14.26 -28.49
C HIS A 333 6.97 15.12 -27.27
N GLY A 334 7.92 15.66 -26.50
CA GLY A 334 7.68 16.67 -25.46
C GLY A 334 7.50 16.14 -24.03
N CYS A 335 7.87 14.89 -23.75
CA CYS A 335 7.84 14.37 -22.37
C CYS A 335 9.09 14.82 -21.59
N THR A 336 8.93 15.81 -20.71
CA THR A 336 10.03 16.31 -19.88
C THR A 336 10.61 15.27 -18.92
N ALA A 337 9.81 14.33 -18.38
CA ALA A 337 10.38 13.24 -17.58
C ALA A 337 11.23 12.29 -18.38
N ALA A 338 10.93 12.12 -19.67
CA ALA A 338 11.77 11.31 -20.50
C ALA A 338 13.15 11.95 -20.64
N GLU A 339 13.22 13.27 -20.83
CA GLU A 339 14.47 14.03 -20.85
C GLU A 339 15.28 13.87 -19.55
N TYR A 340 14.62 13.99 -18.40
CA TYR A 340 15.25 13.77 -17.09
C TYR A 340 15.79 12.33 -16.92
N GLU A 341 15.01 11.32 -17.28
CA GLU A 341 15.42 9.92 -17.18
C GLU A 341 16.54 9.57 -18.17
N ILE A 342 16.58 10.19 -19.36
CA ILE A 342 17.71 10.07 -20.30
C ILE A 342 18.98 10.60 -19.65
N GLY A 343 18.92 11.79 -19.06
CA GLY A 343 20.07 12.41 -18.41
C GLY A 343 20.65 11.54 -17.29
N LYS A 344 19.79 10.95 -16.46
CA LYS A 344 20.20 9.97 -15.44
C LYS A 344 20.83 8.72 -16.03
N LEU A 345 20.25 8.15 -17.09
CA LEU A 345 20.81 6.95 -17.73
C LEU A 345 22.21 7.20 -18.30
N TYR A 346 22.41 8.33 -18.96
CA TYR A 346 23.74 8.69 -19.48
C TYR A 346 24.74 8.92 -18.35
N TYR A 347 24.33 9.62 -17.29
CA TYR A 347 25.19 9.85 -16.12
C TYR A 347 25.60 8.53 -15.45
N GLU A 348 24.65 7.63 -15.20
CA GLU A 348 24.90 6.31 -14.58
C GLU A 348 25.81 5.42 -15.43
N ASN A 349 25.78 5.59 -16.77
CA ASN A 349 26.63 4.88 -17.71
C ASN A 349 28.02 5.53 -17.91
N GLY A 350 28.35 6.58 -17.15
CA GLY A 350 29.64 7.27 -17.22
C GLY A 350 29.75 8.30 -18.34
N GLN A 351 28.67 8.58 -19.07
CA GLN A 351 28.58 9.64 -20.07
C GLN A 351 28.15 10.96 -19.39
N THR A 352 28.95 11.40 -18.41
CA THR A 352 28.60 12.47 -17.46
C THR A 352 28.18 13.77 -18.16
N GLU A 353 28.96 14.27 -19.11
CA GLU A 353 28.67 15.53 -19.81
C GLU A 353 27.33 15.49 -20.57
N GLN A 354 27.08 14.38 -21.28
CA GLN A 354 25.80 14.18 -21.97
C GLN A 354 24.63 14.04 -20.99
N GLY A 355 24.85 13.32 -19.88
CA GLY A 355 23.85 13.15 -18.83
C GLY A 355 23.44 14.49 -18.21
N LEU A 356 24.41 15.31 -17.82
CA LEU A 356 24.16 16.64 -17.26
C LEU A 356 23.48 17.58 -18.27
N ALA A 357 23.88 17.55 -19.55
CA ALA A 357 23.23 18.36 -20.59
C ALA A 357 21.73 18.05 -20.74
N HIS A 358 21.36 16.77 -20.72
CA HIS A 358 19.95 16.35 -20.73
C HIS A 358 19.21 16.75 -19.45
N LEU A 359 19.86 16.68 -18.28
CA LEU A 359 19.28 17.12 -17.02
C LEU A 359 19.02 18.63 -17.00
N GLU A 360 19.97 19.45 -17.45
CA GLU A 360 19.79 20.90 -17.58
C GLU A 360 18.68 21.25 -18.56
N LYS A 361 18.62 20.55 -19.70
CA LYS A 361 17.53 20.71 -20.64
C LYS A 361 16.19 20.38 -19.99
N ALA A 362 16.10 19.29 -19.22
CA ALA A 362 14.87 18.96 -18.49
C ALA A 362 14.51 20.05 -17.46
N ALA A 363 15.49 20.55 -16.70
CA ALA A 363 15.29 21.60 -15.70
C ALA A 363 14.74 22.92 -16.27
N GLY A 364 15.12 23.24 -17.51
CA GLY A 364 14.60 24.40 -18.24
C GLY A 364 13.16 24.26 -18.75
N LEU A 365 12.63 23.03 -18.84
CA LEU A 365 11.33 22.77 -19.48
C LEU A 365 10.14 22.78 -18.50
N ASP A 366 10.34 22.41 -17.24
CA ASP A 366 9.25 22.26 -16.27
C ASP A 366 9.74 22.39 -14.81
N LEU A 367 8.92 22.96 -13.93
CA LEU A 367 9.25 23.18 -12.51
C LEU A 367 9.46 21.87 -11.74
N TRP A 368 8.73 20.81 -12.09
CA TRP A 368 8.98 19.48 -11.54
C TRP A 368 10.38 19.01 -11.90
N ALA A 369 10.75 19.09 -13.19
CA ALA A 369 12.04 18.62 -13.66
C ALA A 369 13.18 19.46 -13.06
N ARG A 370 12.98 20.77 -12.92
CA ARG A 370 13.93 21.66 -12.24
C ARG A 370 14.18 21.23 -10.80
N THR A 371 13.11 20.92 -10.06
CA THR A 371 13.19 20.42 -8.69
C THR A 371 13.94 19.08 -8.62
N GLN A 372 13.62 18.13 -9.50
CA GLN A 372 14.27 16.82 -9.54
C GLN A 372 15.74 16.90 -9.94
N VAL A 373 16.09 17.81 -10.85
CA VAL A 373 17.48 18.06 -11.28
C VAL A 373 18.26 18.77 -10.17
N GLY A 374 17.67 19.75 -9.48
CA GLY A 374 18.29 20.37 -8.30
C GLY A 374 18.62 19.34 -7.21
N LEU A 375 17.68 18.46 -6.89
CA LEU A 375 17.91 17.32 -6.00
C LEU A 375 18.96 16.34 -6.53
N PHE A 376 19.04 16.17 -7.85
CA PHE A 376 20.05 15.31 -8.46
C PHE A 376 21.45 15.90 -8.25
N TYR A 377 21.63 17.21 -8.49
CA TYR A 377 22.90 17.90 -8.26
C TYR A 377 23.33 17.85 -6.79
N CYS A 378 22.44 18.21 -5.85
CA CYS A 378 22.76 18.23 -4.42
C CYS A 378 23.26 16.88 -3.89
N TYR A 379 22.66 15.77 -4.32
CA TYR A 379 22.86 14.47 -3.66
C TYR A 379 23.57 13.43 -4.52
N THR A 380 23.61 13.60 -5.84
CA THR A 380 24.25 12.66 -6.78
C THR A 380 25.54 13.23 -7.33
N CYS A 381 25.52 14.52 -7.73
CA CYS A 381 26.71 15.20 -8.22
C CYS A 381 27.58 15.79 -7.10
N ASP A 382 27.06 15.88 -5.86
CA ASP A 382 27.67 16.61 -4.74
C ASP A 382 27.91 18.10 -5.06
N ASP A 383 27.11 18.65 -5.98
CA ASP A 383 27.11 20.06 -6.36
C ASP A 383 25.95 20.77 -5.66
N TRP A 384 26.22 21.13 -4.41
CA TRP A 384 25.19 21.71 -3.55
C TRP A 384 24.77 23.11 -3.98
N GLU A 385 25.72 23.91 -4.45
CA GLU A 385 25.48 25.29 -4.86
C GLU A 385 24.51 25.33 -6.05
N HIS A 386 24.84 24.62 -7.12
CA HIS A 386 24.01 24.56 -8.33
C HIS A 386 22.67 23.87 -8.06
N GLY A 387 22.67 22.78 -7.29
CA GLY A 387 21.44 22.09 -6.93
C GLY A 387 20.46 22.95 -6.13
N MET A 388 20.97 23.77 -5.21
CA MET A 388 20.15 24.71 -4.42
C MET A 388 19.66 25.89 -5.24
N GLU A 389 20.43 26.37 -6.22
CA GLU A 389 19.99 27.41 -7.15
C GLU A 389 18.73 26.97 -7.91
N LEU A 390 18.77 25.77 -8.51
CA LEU A 390 17.64 25.18 -9.23
C LEU A 390 16.40 25.00 -8.33
N LEU A 391 16.60 24.54 -7.09
CA LEU A 391 15.52 24.38 -6.12
C LEU A 391 14.91 25.72 -5.70
N THR A 392 15.76 26.71 -5.42
CA THR A 392 15.32 28.05 -5.00
C THR A 392 14.55 28.72 -6.12
N SER A 393 15.04 28.64 -7.37
CA SER A 393 14.34 29.14 -8.55
C SER A 393 12.95 28.51 -8.71
N ALA A 394 12.80 27.19 -8.56
CA ALA A 394 11.49 26.55 -8.61
C ALA A 394 10.58 27.01 -7.46
N ALA A 395 11.14 27.18 -6.25
CA ALA A 395 10.41 27.62 -5.07
C ALA A 395 9.92 29.09 -5.17
N GLU A 396 10.71 29.97 -5.80
CA GLU A 396 10.37 31.38 -6.07
C GLU A 396 9.21 31.52 -7.07
N GLU A 397 9.07 30.55 -7.99
CA GLU A 397 7.88 30.42 -8.86
C GLU A 397 6.68 29.79 -8.13
N ASN A 398 6.71 29.74 -6.78
CA ASN A 398 5.69 29.15 -5.91
C ASN A 398 5.44 27.64 -6.12
N TYR A 399 6.42 26.91 -6.63
CA TYR A 399 6.30 25.45 -6.73
C TYR A 399 6.45 24.80 -5.34
N THR A 400 5.32 24.41 -4.74
CA THR A 400 5.26 23.84 -3.39
C THR A 400 6.21 22.66 -3.15
N PRO A 401 6.37 21.70 -4.10
CA PRO A 401 7.34 20.61 -3.90
C PRO A 401 8.79 21.09 -3.75
N ALA A 402 9.18 22.17 -4.42
CA ALA A 402 10.52 22.76 -4.26
C ALA A 402 10.68 23.47 -2.91
N GLN A 403 9.67 24.25 -2.49
CA GLN A 403 9.68 24.93 -1.19
C GLN A 403 9.82 23.92 -0.03
N GLU A 404 9.06 22.83 -0.10
CA GLU A 404 9.14 21.77 0.88
C GLU A 404 10.46 21.00 0.80
N ALA A 405 10.99 20.73 -0.40
CA ALA A 405 12.31 20.12 -0.55
C ALA A 405 13.40 20.94 0.19
N ILE A 406 13.40 22.27 0.01
CA ILE A 406 14.34 23.18 0.69
C ILE A 406 14.15 23.15 2.21
N ARG A 407 12.90 23.26 2.69
CA ARG A 407 12.59 23.22 4.13
C ARG A 407 13.09 21.93 4.79
N ASN A 408 12.97 20.80 4.09
CA ASN A 408 13.43 19.51 4.57
C ASN A 408 14.96 19.42 4.62
N MET A 409 15.66 19.93 3.61
CA MET A 409 17.12 20.03 3.64
C MET A 409 17.61 20.84 4.84
N GLN A 410 16.98 21.99 5.10
CA GLN A 410 17.30 22.84 6.26
C GLN A 410 17.04 22.13 7.60
N SER A 411 16.04 21.24 7.63
CA SER A 411 15.68 20.45 8.81
C SER A 411 16.53 19.17 8.98
N GLY A 412 17.54 18.95 8.13
CA GLY A 412 18.40 17.75 8.15
C GLY A 412 17.70 16.48 7.66
N LEU A 413 16.59 16.61 6.94
CA LEU A 413 15.84 15.51 6.34
C LEU A 413 16.30 15.26 4.90
N ASN A 414 16.19 14.01 4.44
CA ASN A 414 16.55 13.68 3.06
C ASN A 414 15.45 14.15 2.11
N ALA A 415 15.73 15.20 1.35
CA ALA A 415 14.76 15.83 0.47
C ALA A 415 14.40 15.01 -0.78
N GLN A 416 15.22 14.04 -1.21
CA GLN A 416 14.83 13.13 -2.31
C GLN A 416 13.69 12.20 -1.90
N ILE A 417 13.69 11.73 -0.64
CA ILE A 417 12.61 10.93 -0.08
C ILE A 417 11.34 11.78 -0.01
N PHE A 418 11.47 13.02 0.45
CA PHE A 418 10.33 13.92 0.64
C PHE A 418 9.76 14.42 -0.69
N ALA A 419 10.58 14.79 -1.66
CA ALA A 419 10.10 15.18 -2.99
C ALA A 419 9.38 14.03 -3.71
N GLY A 420 9.89 12.80 -3.59
CA GLY A 420 9.18 11.62 -4.11
C GLY A 420 7.85 11.33 -3.39
N LEU A 421 7.71 11.77 -2.14
CA LEU A 421 6.44 11.75 -1.40
C LEU A 421 5.54 12.95 -1.81
N CYS A 422 6.07 14.14 -2.01
CA CYS A 422 5.31 15.28 -2.52
C CYS A 422 4.78 15.03 -3.93
N ASP A 423 5.58 14.45 -4.83
CA ASP A 423 5.12 14.07 -6.16
C ASP A 423 3.88 13.15 -6.05
N LEU A 424 3.93 12.19 -5.12
CA LEU A 424 2.82 11.29 -4.79
C LEU A 424 1.55 12.01 -4.34
N PHE A 425 1.73 13.02 -3.50
CA PHE A 425 0.66 13.69 -2.79
C PHE A 425 0.10 14.84 -3.58
N TYR A 426 0.90 15.50 -4.40
CA TYR A 426 0.44 16.41 -5.43
C TYR A 426 -0.55 15.71 -6.38
N TYR A 427 -0.23 14.49 -6.81
CA TYR A 427 -1.16 13.66 -7.56
C TYR A 427 -2.42 13.26 -6.78
N ALA A 428 -2.31 12.94 -5.49
CA ALA A 428 -3.46 12.56 -4.68
C ALA A 428 -4.33 13.77 -4.31
N ALA A 429 -3.72 14.93 -4.09
CA ALA A 429 -4.36 16.19 -3.78
C ALA A 429 -5.09 16.73 -5.01
N ASN A 430 -4.53 16.69 -6.22
CA ASN A 430 -5.29 17.03 -7.44
C ASN A 430 -6.49 16.08 -7.66
N VAL A 431 -6.42 14.84 -7.18
CA VAL A 431 -7.55 13.88 -7.20
C VAL A 431 -8.57 14.12 -6.08
N ILE A 432 -8.22 14.89 -5.03
CA ILE A 432 -9.04 15.08 -3.80
C ILE A 432 -9.51 16.53 -3.62
N ASP A 433 -8.78 17.55 -4.08
CA ASP A 433 -9.14 18.97 -3.94
C ASP A 433 -10.37 19.34 -4.79
N GLU A 434 -10.73 18.55 -5.79
CA GLU A 434 -12.03 18.69 -6.48
C GLU A 434 -13.23 18.18 -5.67
N ARG A 435 -13.02 17.55 -4.50
CA ARG A 435 -14.11 17.05 -3.64
C ARG A 435 -14.40 17.90 -2.41
N ALA A 436 -13.71 19.02 -2.22
CA ALA A 436 -13.84 19.82 -1.01
C ALA A 436 -14.82 21.01 -1.15
N GLU A 437 -15.27 21.37 -2.35
CA GLU A 437 -16.15 22.55 -2.52
C GLU A 437 -17.66 22.29 -2.47
N ASP A 438 -18.13 21.04 -2.42
CA ASP A 438 -19.58 20.76 -2.31
C ASP A 438 -19.93 19.89 -1.10
N ILE A 439 -19.75 20.44 0.10
CA ILE A 439 -20.53 20.00 1.28
C ILE A 439 -21.60 21.05 1.55
N GLN A 440 -22.65 21.06 0.73
CA GLN A 440 -24.04 21.34 1.14
C GLN A 440 -25.05 21.15 -0.02
N ALA A 441 -25.68 19.97 -0.11
CA ALA A 441 -27.15 19.82 -0.18
C ALA A 441 -27.59 18.34 -0.33
N GLN A 442 -28.84 18.09 0.07
CA GLN A 442 -29.43 16.82 0.48
C GLN A 442 -29.95 15.89 -0.64
N SER A 443 -29.92 14.58 -0.35
CA SER A 443 -30.92 13.51 -0.58
C SER A 443 -31.55 13.28 -1.98
N GLY A 444 -31.48 12.03 -2.46
CA GLY A 444 -32.51 11.45 -3.33
C GLY A 444 -32.09 10.21 -4.15
N GLU A 445 -32.70 9.06 -3.83
CA GLU A 445 -32.94 7.81 -4.62
C GLU A 445 -31.80 7.11 -5.42
N PRO A 446 -31.87 5.77 -5.59
CA PRO A 446 -30.86 5.01 -6.32
C PRO A 446 -30.82 5.42 -7.80
N VAL A 447 -29.70 6.01 -8.21
CA VAL A 447 -29.48 6.51 -9.58
C VAL A 447 -29.20 5.33 -10.52
N ILE A 448 -30.19 5.00 -11.36
CA ILE A 448 -30.00 4.19 -12.56
C ILE A 448 -29.03 4.93 -13.50
N SER A 449 -27.93 4.28 -13.91
CA SER A 449 -26.87 4.90 -14.73
C SER A 449 -27.43 5.43 -16.06
N ARG A 450 -26.86 6.52 -16.58
CA ARG A 450 -27.30 7.12 -17.87
C ARG A 450 -27.17 6.11 -19.00
N ARG A 451 -26.15 5.24 -18.97
CA ARG A 451 -26.03 4.03 -19.80
C ARG A 451 -27.26 3.13 -19.77
N GLN A 452 -27.77 2.76 -18.60
CA GLN A 452 -29.00 1.94 -18.52
C GLN A 452 -30.18 2.66 -19.17
N ARG A 453 -30.30 3.98 -19.00
CA ARG A 453 -31.36 4.76 -19.67
C ARG A 453 -31.20 4.78 -21.19
N ARG A 454 -29.98 4.94 -21.71
CA ARG A 454 -29.69 4.93 -23.16
C ARG A 454 -29.86 3.54 -23.76
N GLU A 455 -29.45 2.48 -23.07
CA GLU A 455 -29.66 1.09 -23.51
C GLU A 455 -31.17 0.74 -23.52
N GLU A 456 -31.93 1.20 -22.52
CA GLU A 456 -33.39 1.06 -22.49
C GLU A 456 -34.08 1.89 -23.58
N GLN A 457 -33.59 3.09 -23.86
CA GLN A 457 -34.12 3.98 -24.89
C GLN A 457 -33.81 3.46 -26.30
N ALA A 458 -32.58 3.00 -26.56
CA ALA A 458 -32.20 2.35 -27.81
C ALA A 458 -32.99 1.03 -28.05
N LYS A 459 -33.26 0.26 -26.99
CA LYS A 459 -34.16 -0.90 -27.06
C LYS A 459 -35.61 -0.51 -27.37
N ARG A 460 -36.10 0.63 -26.85
CA ARG A 460 -37.44 1.16 -27.16
C ARG A 460 -37.53 1.67 -28.60
N ASP A 461 -36.55 2.44 -29.05
CA ASP A 461 -36.53 3.02 -30.40
C ASP A 461 -36.35 1.93 -31.48
N GLY A 462 -35.59 0.87 -31.18
CA GLY A 462 -35.47 -0.31 -32.05
C GLY A 462 -36.75 -1.15 -32.17
N VAL A 463 -37.66 -1.07 -31.20
CA VAL A 463 -38.98 -1.76 -31.24
C VAL A 463 -40.01 -0.94 -32.02
N VAL A 464 -39.89 0.39 -32.05
CA VAL A 464 -40.81 1.27 -32.79
C VAL A 464 -40.54 1.26 -34.31
N MET A 465 -39.32 0.92 -34.75
CA MET A 465 -38.98 0.81 -36.18
C MET A 465 -39.47 -0.48 -36.88
N GLN A 466 -40.15 -1.40 -36.17
CA GLN A 466 -40.73 -2.64 -36.72
C GLN A 466 -42.27 -2.72 -36.62
N MET A 467 -42.95 -1.61 -36.39
CA MET A 467 -44.40 -1.49 -36.63
C MET A 467 -44.66 -0.47 -37.73
#